data_AF-A0A9D5YMI8-F1
#
_entry.id   AF-A0A9D5YMI8-F1
#
_cell.length_a   1.000
_cell.length_b   1.000
_cell.length_c   1.000
_cell.angle_alpha   90.00
_cell.angle_beta   90.00
_cell.angle_gamma   90.00
#
_symmetry.space_group_name_H-M   'P 1'
#
loop_
_entity.id
_entity.type
_entity.pdbx_description
1 polymer ?
#
loop_
_entity_poly.entity_id
_entity_poly.type
_entity_poly.pdbx_seq_one_letter_code
_entity_poly.pdbx_strand_id
1 'polypeptide(L)'
;MFEMISRDDATRASGGDTALAPHIGRPEDYVRALAEIEMSSCERDMLRAHATAPGRMITGLKLAETVGHFGCRIGNKKYGRLAAKVAAAADLPMCKTDVSDYLAAIFTLAEGTQSDGEDWTWVMHDNVARALSDAGIV
;
A
#
# COMPACT_ATOMS: atom_id res chain seq x y z
N MET A 1 -19.61 42.28 -38.90
CA MET A 1 -18.37 42.46 -38.13
C MET A 1 -18.69 42.05 -36.71
N PHE A 2 -18.01 41.02 -36.23
CA PHE A 2 -18.47 40.07 -35.21
C PHE A 2 -18.65 40.68 -33.80
N GLU A 3 -19.69 40.19 -33.11
CA GLU A 3 -19.90 40.36 -31.67
C GLU A 3 -18.75 39.74 -30.86
N MET A 4 -18.27 40.48 -29.87
CA MET A 4 -17.40 39.97 -28.81
C MET A 4 -18.27 39.31 -27.74
N ILE A 5 -18.29 37.99 -27.73
CA ILE A 5 -18.62 37.20 -26.54
C ILE A 5 -17.38 36.36 -26.25
N SER A 6 -16.74 36.59 -25.09
CA SER A 6 -16.35 35.50 -24.19
C SER A 6 -15.65 36.08 -22.95
N ARG A 7 -16.42 36.21 -21.87
CA ARG A 7 -15.89 36.07 -20.52
C ARG A 7 -16.87 35.17 -19.79
N ASP A 8 -16.29 34.26 -19.02
CA ASP A 8 -16.93 33.30 -18.12
C ASP A 8 -17.34 32.00 -18.79
N ASP A 9 -16.37 31.09 -18.87
CA ASP A 9 -16.66 29.68 -18.67
C ASP A 9 -15.73 29.16 -17.57
N ALA A 10 -16.33 28.95 -16.40
CA ALA A 10 -15.79 28.09 -15.38
C ALA A 10 -15.53 26.71 -15.99
N THR A 11 -14.58 25.97 -15.38
CA THR A 11 -14.46 24.51 -15.33
C THR A 11 -13.03 24.09 -15.70
N ARG A 12 -12.28 23.70 -14.68
CA ARG A 12 -11.76 22.33 -14.56
C ARG A 12 -11.20 22.16 -13.16
N ALA A 13 -11.98 21.44 -12.35
CA ALA A 13 -11.45 20.71 -11.22
C ALA A 13 -10.34 19.79 -11.72
N SER A 14 -9.09 20.16 -11.47
CA SER A 14 -7.94 19.25 -11.60
C SER A 14 -7.78 18.48 -10.30
N GLY A 15 -8.76 17.64 -9.98
CA GLY A 15 -8.52 16.47 -9.13
C GLY A 15 -7.89 15.41 -10.03
N GLY A 16 -6.56 15.36 -10.02
CA GLY A 16 -5.78 14.54 -10.95
C GLY A 16 -6.17 13.07 -10.86
N ASP A 17 -6.84 12.58 -11.88
CA ASP A 17 -6.94 11.16 -12.23
C ASP A 17 -5.55 10.73 -12.75
N THR A 18 -4.57 10.74 -11.84
CA THR A 18 -3.27 10.12 -12.07
C THR A 18 -3.55 8.64 -12.01
N ALA A 19 -3.60 7.98 -13.18
CA ALA A 19 -3.90 6.56 -13.28
C ALA A 19 -2.98 5.78 -12.31
N LEU A 20 -3.58 5.18 -11.28
CA LEU A 20 -2.87 4.32 -10.35
C LEU A 20 -2.27 3.15 -11.13
N ALA A 21 -1.09 2.67 -10.70
CA ALA A 21 -0.55 1.44 -11.26
C ALA A 21 -1.57 0.30 -11.03
N PRO A 22 -1.72 -0.68 -11.94
CA PRO A 22 -2.81 -1.66 -11.88
C PRO A 22 -2.87 -2.50 -10.59
N HIS A 23 -1.77 -2.60 -9.86
CA HIS A 23 -1.63 -3.35 -8.62
C HIS A 23 -1.94 -2.51 -7.37
N ILE A 24 -2.29 -1.23 -7.53
CA ILE A 24 -2.65 -0.29 -6.46
C ILE A 24 -4.14 -0.02 -6.57
N GLY A 25 -4.89 -0.51 -5.58
CA GLY A 25 -6.34 -0.30 -5.49
C GLY A 25 -6.72 1.08 -4.97
N ARG A 26 -8.02 1.34 -4.96
CA ARG A 26 -8.60 2.50 -4.27
C ARG A 26 -8.83 2.17 -2.79
N PRO A 27 -9.02 3.16 -1.91
CA PRO A 27 -9.28 2.91 -0.49
C PRO A 27 -10.43 1.91 -0.25
N GLU A 28 -11.52 2.01 -1.02
CA GLU A 28 -12.68 1.12 -0.92
C GLU A 28 -12.36 -0.36 -1.22
N ASP A 29 -11.44 -0.63 -2.15
CA ASP A 29 -11.01 -1.99 -2.48
C ASP A 29 -10.30 -2.63 -1.29
N TYR A 30 -9.42 -1.86 -0.64
CA TYR A 30 -8.70 -2.30 0.54
C TYR A 30 -9.63 -2.43 1.75
N VAL A 31 -10.57 -1.51 1.99
CA VAL A 31 -11.54 -1.63 3.11
C VAL A 31 -12.34 -2.93 2.98
N ARG A 32 -12.86 -3.21 1.77
CA ARG A 32 -13.58 -4.46 1.49
C ARG A 32 -12.68 -5.68 1.72
N ALA A 33 -11.47 -5.67 1.17
CA ALA A 33 -10.52 -6.77 1.33
C ALA A 33 -10.15 -7.03 2.81
N LEU A 34 -9.91 -5.98 3.58
CA LEU A 34 -9.56 -6.05 5.01
C LEU A 34 -10.70 -6.63 5.86
N ALA A 35 -11.96 -6.45 5.45
CA ALA A 35 -13.12 -7.03 6.11
C ALA A 35 -13.34 -8.51 5.77
N GLU A 36 -12.88 -8.96 4.59
CA GLU A 36 -13.06 -10.33 4.10
C GLU A 36 -11.95 -11.29 4.57
N ILE A 37 -10.72 -10.80 4.74
CA ILE A 37 -9.59 -11.68 5.10
C ILE A 37 -9.55 -12.00 6.59
N GLU A 38 -9.22 -13.24 6.92
CA GLU A 38 -8.80 -13.58 8.28
C GLU A 38 -7.36 -13.06 8.51
N MET A 39 -7.25 -12.13 9.46
CA MET A 39 -5.99 -11.48 9.82
C MET A 39 -5.59 -11.84 11.25
N SER A 40 -4.42 -12.45 11.39
CA SER A 40 -3.82 -12.71 12.71
C SER A 40 -3.45 -11.42 13.43
N SER A 41 -3.27 -11.48 14.75
CA SER A 41 -2.79 -10.34 15.54
C SER A 41 -1.45 -9.81 15.01
N CYS A 42 -0.51 -10.70 14.71
CA CYS A 42 0.79 -10.33 14.14
C CYS A 42 0.67 -9.58 12.80
N GLU A 43 -0.21 -10.03 11.90
CA GLU A 43 -0.43 -9.35 10.62
C GLU A 43 -1.05 -7.96 10.82
N ARG A 44 -2.00 -7.84 11.75
CA ARG A 44 -2.58 -6.54 12.12
C ARG A 44 -1.55 -5.60 12.71
N ASP A 45 -0.69 -6.10 13.58
CA ASP A 45 0.37 -5.31 14.22
C ASP A 45 1.41 -4.84 13.20
N MET A 46 1.73 -5.64 12.18
CA MET A 46 2.58 -5.22 11.07
C MET A 46 1.99 -4.06 10.26
N LEU A 47 0.68 -4.12 9.92
CA LEU A 47 0.01 -3.02 9.21
C LEU A 47 -0.01 -1.75 10.06
N ARG A 48 -0.33 -1.87 11.35
CA ARG A 48 -0.32 -0.74 12.30
C ARG A 48 1.06 -0.13 12.42
N ALA A 49 2.10 -0.94 12.61
CA ALA A 49 3.47 -0.46 12.73
C ALA A 49 3.91 0.31 11.47
N HIS A 50 3.56 -0.20 10.28
CA HIS A 50 3.88 0.49 9.04
C HIS A 50 3.10 1.80 8.87
N ALA A 51 1.78 1.78 9.10
CA ALA A 51 0.93 2.96 8.94
C ALA A 51 1.23 4.08 9.95
N THR A 52 1.72 3.73 11.15
CA THR A 52 2.06 4.69 12.21
C THR A 52 3.53 5.10 12.23
N ALA A 53 4.38 4.47 11.42
CA ALA A 53 5.77 4.86 11.29
C ALA A 53 5.90 6.29 10.72
N PRO A 54 6.93 7.06 11.11
CA PRO A 54 7.19 8.38 10.52
C PRO A 54 7.27 8.29 8.99
N GLY A 55 6.47 9.12 8.30
CA GLY A 55 6.39 9.08 6.83
C GLY A 55 5.79 7.79 6.26
N ARG A 56 5.11 6.97 7.08
CA ARG A 56 4.64 5.61 6.74
C ARG A 56 5.75 4.74 6.16
N MET A 57 6.97 4.92 6.65
CA MET A 57 8.16 4.26 6.17
C MET A 57 8.59 3.16 7.13
N ILE A 58 8.78 1.93 6.63
CA ILE A 58 9.24 0.80 7.46
C ILE A 58 10.22 -0.08 6.71
N THR A 59 11.16 -0.70 7.44
CA THR A 59 12.07 -1.69 6.86
C THR A 59 11.57 -3.11 7.06
N GLY A 60 12.06 -4.04 6.24
CA GLY A 60 11.84 -5.48 6.46
C GLY A 60 12.34 -5.94 7.83
N LEU A 61 13.47 -5.40 8.32
CA LEU A 61 13.92 -5.69 9.68
C LEU A 61 12.90 -5.21 10.72
N LYS A 62 12.39 -3.98 10.59
CA LYS A 62 11.46 -3.43 11.58
C LYS A 62 10.11 -4.15 11.58
N LEU A 63 9.66 -4.61 10.41
CA LEU A 63 8.53 -5.50 10.26
C LEU A 63 8.73 -6.80 11.06
N ALA A 64 9.91 -7.42 10.99
CA ALA A 64 10.21 -8.64 11.73
C ALA A 64 10.18 -8.40 13.26
N GLU A 65 10.80 -7.30 13.72
CA GLU A 65 10.86 -6.94 15.14
C GLU A 65 9.47 -6.73 15.76
N THR A 66 8.54 -6.15 14.99
CA THR A 66 7.15 -5.88 15.41
C THR A 66 6.44 -7.15 15.89
N VAL A 67 6.82 -8.30 15.36
CA VAL A 67 6.20 -9.60 15.65
C VAL A 67 7.16 -10.58 16.32
N GLY A 68 8.21 -10.07 16.98
CA GLY A 68 9.14 -10.87 17.79
C GLY A 68 10.09 -11.76 16.97
N HIS A 69 10.36 -11.40 15.72
CA HIS A 69 11.30 -12.12 14.84
C HIS A 69 12.51 -11.24 14.48
N PHE A 70 13.55 -11.88 13.97
CA PHE A 70 14.79 -11.22 13.55
C PHE A 70 15.06 -11.45 12.07
N GLY A 71 15.65 -10.45 11.40
CA GLY A 71 16.09 -10.52 10.01
C GLY A 71 15.10 -9.98 8.99
N CYS A 72 15.60 -9.14 8.08
CA CYS A 72 14.80 -8.44 7.07
C CYS A 72 14.00 -9.38 6.16
N ARG A 73 14.61 -10.50 5.74
CA ARG A 73 13.96 -11.51 4.91
C ARG A 73 12.72 -12.12 5.57
N ILE A 74 12.74 -12.32 6.89
CA ILE A 74 11.58 -12.87 7.62
C ILE A 74 10.44 -11.85 7.64
N GLY A 75 10.76 -10.59 7.92
CA GLY A 75 9.78 -9.49 7.92
C GLY A 75 9.13 -9.31 6.55
N ASN A 76 9.94 -9.16 5.49
CA ASN A 76 9.44 -9.04 4.13
C ASN A 76 8.61 -10.27 3.70
N LYS A 77 9.02 -11.48 4.06
CA LYS A 77 8.26 -12.70 3.72
C LYS A 77 6.89 -12.75 4.41
N LYS A 78 6.82 -12.40 5.69
CA LYS A 78 5.55 -12.37 6.45
C LYS A 78 4.65 -11.25 5.93
N TYR A 79 5.20 -10.06 5.75
CA TYR A 79 4.45 -8.91 5.26
C TYR A 79 3.97 -9.11 3.82
N GLY A 80 4.80 -9.69 2.95
CA GLY A 80 4.43 -10.06 1.58
C GLY A 80 3.32 -11.10 1.49
N ARG A 81 3.27 -12.06 2.41
CA ARG A 81 2.14 -13.01 2.49
C ARG A 81 0.84 -12.30 2.86
N LEU A 82 0.90 -11.34 3.79
CA LEU A 82 -0.25 -10.51 4.12
C LEU A 82 -0.67 -9.65 2.92
N ALA A 83 0.27 -9.03 2.24
CA ALA A 83 0.00 -8.25 1.03
C ALA A 83 -0.66 -9.08 -0.07
N ALA A 84 -0.19 -10.31 -0.29
CA ALA A 84 -0.81 -11.23 -1.24
C ALA A 84 -2.26 -11.60 -0.85
N LYS A 85 -2.55 -11.81 0.44
CA LYS A 85 -3.93 -12.04 0.92
C LYS A 85 -4.82 -10.83 0.64
N VAL A 86 -4.34 -9.62 0.98
CA VAL A 86 -5.08 -8.37 0.76
C VAL A 86 -5.34 -8.16 -0.73
N ALA A 87 -4.32 -8.31 -1.57
CA ALA A 87 -4.43 -8.13 -3.00
C ALA A 87 -5.41 -9.13 -3.65
N ALA A 88 -5.36 -10.41 -3.24
CA ALA A 88 -6.30 -11.41 -3.73
C ALA A 88 -7.76 -11.07 -3.37
N ALA A 89 -8.02 -10.65 -2.12
CA ALA A 89 -9.36 -10.22 -1.71
C ALA A 89 -9.79 -8.91 -2.38
N ALA A 90 -8.85 -8.02 -2.67
CA ALA A 90 -9.09 -6.77 -3.40
C ALA A 90 -9.25 -6.94 -4.92
N ASP A 91 -9.08 -8.17 -5.45
CA ASP A 91 -9.03 -8.46 -6.89
C ASP A 91 -7.95 -7.66 -7.64
N LEU A 92 -6.81 -7.44 -6.99
CA LEU A 92 -5.68 -6.69 -7.54
C LEU A 92 -4.64 -7.63 -8.16
N PRO A 93 -4.16 -7.33 -9.38
CA PRO A 93 -3.06 -8.09 -9.97
C PRO A 93 -1.76 -7.85 -9.17
N MET A 94 -0.87 -8.84 -9.18
CA MET A 94 0.49 -8.66 -8.67
C MET A 94 1.26 -7.65 -9.51
N CYS A 95 2.15 -6.89 -8.86
CA CYS A 95 3.09 -6.03 -9.55
C CYS A 95 4.02 -6.88 -10.46
N LYS A 96 4.21 -6.44 -11.71
CA LYS A 96 5.12 -7.10 -12.65
C LYS A 96 6.55 -6.58 -12.41
N THR A 97 7.33 -7.33 -11.65
CA THR A 97 8.70 -7.01 -11.25
C THR A 97 9.56 -8.29 -11.28
N ASP A 98 10.87 -8.13 -11.30
CA ASP A 98 11.88 -9.19 -11.30
C ASP A 98 12.27 -9.69 -9.89
N VAL A 99 11.67 -9.13 -8.84
CA VAL A 99 11.85 -9.61 -7.47
C VAL A 99 10.99 -10.85 -7.18
N SER A 100 11.28 -11.55 -6.08
CA SER A 100 10.48 -12.69 -5.63
C SER A 100 9.01 -12.33 -5.36
N ASP A 101 8.09 -13.27 -5.60
CA ASP A 101 6.63 -13.07 -5.48
C ASP A 101 6.16 -12.39 -4.18
N TYR A 102 6.78 -12.72 -3.04
CA TYR A 102 6.39 -12.09 -1.78
C TYR A 102 6.78 -10.61 -1.71
N LEU A 103 7.88 -10.20 -2.34
CA LEU A 103 8.25 -8.78 -2.48
C LEU A 103 7.33 -8.10 -3.50
N ALA A 104 7.06 -8.76 -4.63
CA ALA A 104 6.12 -8.28 -5.65
C ALA A 104 4.73 -7.99 -5.06
N ALA A 105 4.27 -8.80 -4.11
CA ALA A 105 3.01 -8.60 -3.43
C ALA A 105 3.03 -7.34 -2.54
N ILE A 106 4.14 -6.98 -1.90
CA ILE A 106 4.22 -5.80 -1.02
C ILE A 106 3.96 -4.51 -1.81
N PHE A 107 4.28 -4.47 -3.10
CA PHE A 107 3.97 -3.32 -3.96
C PHE A 107 2.48 -2.98 -4.04
N THR A 108 1.59 -3.93 -3.73
CA THR A 108 0.15 -3.64 -3.59
C THR A 108 -0.18 -2.79 -2.36
N LEU A 109 0.70 -2.76 -1.36
CA LEU A 109 0.53 -2.02 -0.11
C LEU A 109 1.44 -0.79 0.00
N ALA A 110 2.61 -0.81 -0.64
CA ALA A 110 3.66 0.18 -0.45
C ALA A 110 4.64 0.25 -1.61
N GLU A 111 5.20 1.43 -1.88
CA GLU A 111 6.39 1.55 -2.74
C GLU A 111 7.64 1.07 -2.01
N GLY A 112 8.57 0.45 -2.74
CA GLY A 112 9.76 -0.18 -2.18
C GLY A 112 11.05 0.32 -2.80
N THR A 113 12.08 0.53 -1.97
CA THR A 113 13.46 0.74 -2.43
C THR A 113 14.38 -0.20 -1.67
N GLN A 114 15.15 -1.00 -2.40
CA GLN A 114 16.17 -1.86 -1.82
C GLN A 114 17.33 -1.00 -1.28
N SER A 115 17.79 -1.30 -0.07
CA SER A 115 18.96 -0.63 0.52
C SER A 115 20.25 -1.38 0.13
N ASP A 116 21.42 -0.83 0.45
CA ASP A 116 22.73 -1.44 0.11
C ASP A 116 22.96 -2.83 0.75
N GLY A 117 22.19 -3.18 1.79
CA GLY A 117 22.04 -4.55 2.30
C GLY A 117 20.67 -5.11 1.90
N GLU A 118 20.51 -6.43 1.87
CA GLU A 118 19.31 -7.18 1.39
C GLU A 118 17.94 -6.77 2.00
N ASP A 119 17.90 -5.76 2.88
CA ASP A 119 16.69 -5.13 3.37
C ASP A 119 16.04 -4.19 2.33
N TRP A 120 14.76 -3.94 2.58
CA TRP A 120 13.90 -3.07 1.79
C TRP A 120 13.33 -1.99 2.69
N THR A 121 13.28 -0.76 2.18
CA THR A 121 12.51 0.32 2.78
C THR A 121 11.20 0.45 2.03
N TRP A 122 10.09 0.35 2.75
CA TRP A 122 8.73 0.41 2.22
C TRP A 122 8.06 1.70 2.66
N VAL A 123 7.35 2.36 1.76
CA VAL A 123 6.51 3.53 2.03
C VAL A 123 5.07 3.18 1.69
N MET A 124 4.21 3.08 2.70
CA MET A 124 2.80 2.70 2.50
C MET A 124 2.06 3.67 1.57
N HIS A 125 1.31 3.11 0.63
CA HIS A 125 0.43 3.88 -0.25
C HIS A 125 -0.63 4.64 0.54
N ASP A 126 -0.92 5.88 0.12
CA ASP A 126 -1.94 6.72 0.77
C ASP A 126 -3.32 6.05 0.78
N ASN A 127 -3.66 5.32 -0.29
CA ASN A 127 -4.93 4.58 -0.39
C ASN A 127 -5.05 3.50 0.70
N VAL A 128 -3.95 2.83 1.01
CA VAL A 128 -3.89 1.78 2.03
C VAL A 128 -3.98 2.40 3.42
N ALA A 129 -3.22 3.47 3.68
CA ALA A 129 -3.28 4.18 4.95
C ALA A 129 -4.69 4.73 5.24
N ARG A 130 -5.35 5.27 4.21
CA ARG A 130 -6.76 5.71 4.30
C ARG A 130 -7.68 4.55 4.63
N ALA A 131 -7.56 3.43 3.93
CA ALA A 131 -8.36 2.24 4.17
C ALA A 131 -8.18 1.65 5.58
N LEU A 132 -6.95 1.63 6.10
CA LEU A 132 -6.68 1.18 7.47
C LEU A 132 -7.37 2.07 8.51
N SER A 133 -7.44 3.38 8.26
CA SER A 133 -8.16 4.33 9.12
C SER A 133 -9.67 4.11 9.03
N ASP A 134 -10.21 3.99 7.82
CA ASP A 134 -11.64 3.75 7.59
C ASP A 134 -12.10 2.39 8.15
N ALA A 135 -11.22 1.39 8.17
CA ALA A 135 -11.46 0.08 8.79
C ALA A 135 -11.24 0.05 10.31
N GLY A 136 -10.83 1.16 10.94
CA GLY A 136 -10.56 1.23 12.39
C GLY A 136 -9.37 0.38 12.85
N ILE A 137 -8.42 0.12 11.96
CA ILE A 137 -7.19 -0.60 12.29
C ILE A 137 -6.17 0.35 12.93
N VAL A 138 -6.11 1.60 12.48
CA VAL A 138 -5.29 2.70 13.05
C VAL A 138 -6.12 3.91 13.42
#